data_AF-A0A9D5EQS8-F1
#
_entry.id   AF-A0A9D5EQS8-F1
#
_cell.length_a   1.000
_cell.length_b   1.000
_cell.length_c   1.000
_cell.angle_alpha   90.00
_cell.angle_beta   90.00
_cell.angle_gamma   90.00
#
_symmetry.space_group_name_H-M   'P 1'
#
loop_
_entity.id
_entity.type
_entity.pdbx_description
1 polymer ?
#
loop_
_entity_poly.entity_id
_entity_poly.type
_entity_poly.pdbx_seq_one_letter_code
_entity_poly.pdbx_strand_id
1 'polypeptide(L)'
;MFKLSALSLCTVLVCSSLSVAQPTRKPDDKGAPPFKVLKEGENPPLDAYDNFVLGPKYTTAPERTKVKDVPEGKVEQFEIDSKETKLFNPGIARKVFGKVDPSNPKTLIVETHNIDYKRKIGVYIPAGYKEGTEAPFMVVHDGPGHANGFKTILDNLIAQKRIPPIVLISIQNGGGDAQGHERGKEYDNMNGDYATYIEDEVLPRVEKTCKVKLTKDPDGRAAMGCSSGGSCALIMAWFRNDLY
;
A
#
# COMPACT_ATOMS: atom_id res chain seq x y z
N MET A 1 -20.13 53.08 -33.77
CA MET A 1 -19.64 51.71 -34.02
C MET A 1 -18.14 51.68 -33.75
N PHE A 2 -17.72 51.31 -32.55
CA PHE A 2 -16.31 51.03 -32.22
C PHE A 2 -16.29 49.70 -31.46
N LYS A 3 -15.56 48.72 -32.02
CA LYS A 3 -15.43 47.36 -31.48
C LYS A 3 -14.46 47.40 -30.30
N LEU A 4 -14.90 46.91 -29.14
CA LEU A 4 -14.02 46.51 -28.04
C LEU A 4 -13.64 45.04 -28.25
N SER A 5 -12.39 44.76 -28.55
CA SER A 5 -11.85 43.40 -28.60
C SER A 5 -11.08 43.15 -27.31
N ALA A 6 -11.68 42.40 -26.38
CA ALA A 6 -10.99 41.92 -25.19
C ALA A 6 -10.18 40.67 -25.57
N LEU A 7 -8.86 40.80 -25.57
CA LEU A 7 -7.93 39.68 -25.70
C LEU A 7 -7.80 39.00 -24.33
N SER A 8 -8.42 37.81 -24.16
CA SER A 8 -8.17 36.97 -22.99
C SER A 8 -6.86 36.22 -23.16
N LEU A 9 -5.87 36.55 -22.34
CA LEU A 9 -4.63 35.81 -22.21
C LEU A 9 -4.89 34.58 -21.32
N CYS A 10 -5.04 33.39 -21.92
CA CYS A 10 -5.06 32.13 -21.18
C CYS A 10 -3.62 31.71 -20.85
N THR A 11 -3.18 31.97 -19.63
CA THR A 11 -1.92 31.42 -19.10
C THR A 11 -2.15 29.99 -18.66
N VAL A 12 -1.75 29.02 -19.48
CA VAL A 12 -1.70 27.60 -19.09
C VAL A 12 -0.47 27.39 -18.21
N LEU A 13 -0.67 27.31 -16.89
CA LEU A 13 0.35 26.87 -15.95
C LEU A 13 0.53 25.35 -16.07
N VAL A 14 1.56 24.94 -16.79
CA VAL A 14 2.03 23.55 -16.78
C VAL A 14 2.83 23.34 -15.49
N CYS A 15 2.19 22.75 -14.47
CA CYS A 15 2.90 22.24 -13.30
C CYS A 15 3.68 20.98 -13.69
N SER A 16 4.93 21.14 -14.13
CA SER A 16 5.89 20.03 -14.19
C SER A 16 6.34 19.69 -12.76
N SER A 17 5.89 18.55 -12.24
CA SER A 17 6.47 17.95 -11.04
C SER A 17 7.90 17.51 -11.35
N LEU A 18 8.88 18.31 -10.93
CA LEU A 18 10.27 17.89 -10.93
C LEU A 18 10.41 16.72 -9.95
N SER A 19 10.63 15.51 -10.47
CA SER A 19 11.08 14.38 -9.67
C SER A 19 12.50 14.69 -9.19
N VAL A 20 12.62 15.19 -7.96
CA VAL A 20 13.92 15.31 -7.29
C VAL A 20 14.35 13.88 -6.96
N ALA A 21 15.39 13.38 -7.62
CA ALA A 21 15.99 12.10 -7.28
C ALA A 21 16.33 12.11 -5.79
N GLN A 22 15.86 11.11 -5.04
CA GLN A 22 16.20 11.01 -3.63
C GLN A 22 17.73 10.88 -3.51
N PRO A 23 18.37 11.61 -2.59
CA PRO A 23 19.81 11.51 -2.39
C PRO A 23 20.15 10.07 -1.99
N THR A 24 20.89 9.38 -2.84
CA THR A 24 21.43 8.06 -2.53
C THR A 24 22.88 8.26 -2.09
N ARG A 25 23.17 7.98 -0.82
CA ARG A 25 24.55 7.86 -0.34
C ARG A 25 25.03 6.44 -0.58
N LYS A 26 26.27 6.28 -1.04
CA LYS A 26 26.90 4.97 -1.04
C LYS A 26 27.24 4.55 0.39
N PRO A 27 27.23 3.24 0.70
CA PRO A 27 27.61 2.75 2.03
C PRO A 27 29.02 3.19 2.47
N ASP A 28 29.91 3.50 1.53
CA ASP A 28 31.30 3.93 1.71
C ASP A 28 31.54 5.43 1.44
N ASP A 29 30.48 6.25 1.36
CA ASP A 29 30.64 7.69 1.16
C ASP A 29 31.44 8.34 2.30
N LYS A 30 32.07 9.49 1.99
CA LYS A 30 32.87 10.26 2.95
C LYS A 30 32.08 10.52 4.25
N GLY A 31 32.60 10.03 5.36
CA GLY A 31 31.98 10.14 6.69
C GLY A 31 31.26 8.86 7.15
N ALA A 32 31.16 7.83 6.30
CA ALA A 32 30.77 6.50 6.73
C ALA A 32 31.84 5.90 7.67
N PRO A 33 31.43 5.16 8.72
CA PRO A 33 32.38 4.42 9.55
C PRO A 33 33.10 3.35 8.71
N PRO A 34 34.37 3.03 9.01
CA PRO A 34 35.07 1.94 8.32
C PRO A 34 34.34 0.62 8.57
N PHE A 35 34.28 -0.23 7.55
CA PHE A 35 33.64 -1.54 7.62
C PHE A 35 34.41 -2.59 6.84
N LYS A 36 34.22 -3.86 7.21
CA LYS A 36 34.74 -5.02 6.50
C LYS A 36 33.62 -5.67 5.69
N VAL A 37 33.82 -5.79 4.38
CA VAL A 37 32.93 -6.60 3.52
C VAL A 37 33.30 -8.06 3.69
N LEU A 38 32.34 -8.88 4.12
CA LEU A 38 32.52 -10.32 4.26
C LEU A 38 32.12 -11.03 2.98
N LYS A 39 32.70 -12.21 2.73
CA LYS A 39 32.30 -13.05 1.60
C LYS A 39 30.87 -13.55 1.79
N GLU A 40 30.23 -13.91 0.69
CA GLU A 40 28.90 -14.54 0.75
C GLU A 40 28.96 -15.82 1.60
N GLY A 41 28.07 -15.92 2.59
CA GLY A 41 28.03 -17.02 3.56
C GLY A 41 29.06 -16.93 4.70
N GLU A 42 29.95 -15.93 4.70
CA GLU A 42 30.86 -15.65 5.81
C GLU A 42 30.11 -14.88 6.91
N ASN A 43 30.23 -15.36 8.15
CA ASN A 43 29.70 -14.68 9.32
C ASN A 43 30.79 -13.83 9.98
N PRO A 44 30.45 -12.72 10.65
CA PRO A 44 31.42 -12.01 11.47
C PRO A 44 31.90 -12.94 12.59
N PRO A 45 33.17 -12.82 13.03
CA PRO A 45 33.64 -13.53 14.22
C PRO A 45 32.75 -13.19 15.43
N LEU A 46 32.41 -14.19 16.24
CA LEU A 46 31.49 -14.03 17.38
C LEU A 46 32.03 -13.10 18.46
N ASP A 47 33.35 -12.92 18.50
CA ASP A 47 34.10 -12.09 19.43
C ASP A 47 34.53 -10.74 18.86
N ALA A 48 34.14 -10.41 17.62
CA ALA A 48 34.48 -9.14 16.99
C ALA A 48 33.43 -8.05 17.28
N TYR A 49 33.91 -6.84 17.60
CA TYR A 49 33.09 -5.62 17.71
C TYR A 49 33.53 -4.61 16.65
N ASP A 50 33.01 -4.76 15.44
CA ASP A 50 33.36 -3.93 14.28
C ASP A 50 32.15 -3.82 13.33
N ASN A 51 32.26 -2.97 12.30
CA ASN A 51 31.23 -2.85 11.27
C ASN A 51 31.48 -3.87 10.15
N PHE A 52 30.47 -4.69 9.87
CA PHE A 52 30.52 -5.69 8.80
C PHE A 52 29.43 -5.42 7.77
N VAL A 53 29.78 -5.56 6.49
CA VAL A 53 28.80 -5.64 5.40
C VAL A 53 28.61 -7.11 5.06
N LEU A 54 27.39 -7.57 5.26
CA LEU A 54 26.93 -8.94 5.04
C LEU A 54 25.91 -8.96 3.91
N GLY A 55 25.87 -10.06 3.18
CA GLY A 55 24.80 -10.34 2.24
C GLY A 55 25.29 -11.03 0.97
N PRO A 56 24.40 -11.76 0.29
CA PRO A 56 24.72 -12.30 -1.02
C PRO A 56 24.85 -11.16 -2.04
N LYS A 57 25.30 -11.50 -3.26
CA LYS A 57 25.10 -10.59 -4.39
C LYS A 57 23.61 -10.45 -4.66
N TYR A 58 23.02 -9.33 -4.24
CA TYR A 58 21.61 -9.03 -4.52
C TYR A 58 21.38 -8.87 -6.03
N THR A 59 20.64 -9.79 -6.60
CA THR A 59 20.12 -9.68 -7.98
C THR A 59 18.64 -9.34 -7.94
N THR A 60 18.18 -8.55 -8.92
CA THR A 60 16.76 -8.31 -9.08
C THR A 60 16.02 -9.64 -9.30
N ALA A 61 14.94 -9.85 -8.54
CA ALA A 61 14.09 -11.02 -8.73
C ALA A 61 13.57 -11.05 -10.19
N PRO A 62 13.71 -12.17 -10.93
CA PRO A 62 13.34 -12.25 -12.34
C PRO A 62 11.91 -11.81 -12.63
N GLU A 63 10.99 -12.05 -11.69
CA GLU A 63 9.57 -11.70 -11.77
C GLU A 63 9.32 -10.19 -11.83
N ARG A 64 10.30 -9.35 -11.45
CA ARG A 64 10.20 -7.89 -11.59
C ARG A 64 10.50 -7.40 -13.01
N THR A 65 11.04 -8.26 -13.86
CA THR A 65 11.40 -7.91 -15.23
C THR A 65 10.29 -8.32 -16.17
N LYS A 66 9.89 -7.43 -17.07
CA LYS A 66 8.88 -7.75 -18.09
C LYS A 66 9.43 -8.84 -19.01
N VAL A 67 8.69 -9.93 -19.15
CA VAL A 67 9.03 -11.04 -20.04
C VAL A 67 8.24 -10.90 -21.34
N LYS A 68 8.90 -11.15 -22.47
CA LYS A 68 8.25 -11.11 -23.79
C LYS A 68 7.13 -12.15 -23.86
N ASP A 69 6.03 -11.80 -24.51
CA ASP A 69 4.89 -12.70 -24.78
C ASP A 69 4.10 -13.18 -23.52
N VAL A 70 4.42 -12.65 -22.33
CA VAL A 70 3.60 -12.86 -21.12
C VAL A 70 2.32 -12.01 -21.22
N PRO A 71 1.12 -12.61 -21.09
CA PRO A 71 -0.13 -11.87 -21.05
C PRO A 71 -0.16 -10.86 -19.91
N GLU A 72 -0.62 -9.65 -20.21
CA GLU A 72 -0.61 -8.54 -19.28
C GLU A 72 -2.01 -8.25 -18.74
N GLY A 73 -2.15 -8.30 -17.42
CA GLY A 73 -3.34 -7.81 -16.73
C GLY A 73 -3.54 -6.31 -16.92
N LYS A 74 -4.67 -5.81 -16.43
CA LYS A 74 -5.00 -4.37 -16.42
C LYS A 74 -5.09 -3.86 -14.99
N VAL A 75 -4.85 -2.57 -14.82
CA VAL A 75 -5.04 -1.87 -13.55
C VAL A 75 -6.12 -0.83 -13.71
N GLU A 76 -7.11 -0.88 -12.84
CA GLU A 76 -8.16 0.12 -12.72
C GLU A 76 -8.00 0.87 -11.40
N GLN A 77 -8.44 2.11 -11.36
CA GLN A 77 -8.42 2.92 -10.15
C GLN A 77 -9.72 3.69 -9.99
N PHE A 78 -10.20 3.78 -8.75
CA PHE A 78 -11.33 4.63 -8.38
C PHE A 78 -11.13 5.19 -6.97
N GLU A 79 -12.02 6.07 -6.55
CA GLU A 79 -11.94 6.77 -5.28
C GLU A 79 -13.20 6.50 -4.45
N ILE A 80 -13.02 6.36 -3.13
CA ILE A 80 -14.09 6.30 -2.15
C ILE A 80 -14.00 7.56 -1.28
N ASP A 81 -15.06 8.35 -1.27
CA ASP A 81 -15.21 9.47 -0.34
C ASP A 81 -15.65 8.92 1.03
N SER A 82 -14.95 9.29 2.11
CA SER A 82 -15.25 8.80 3.46
C SER A 82 -16.69 9.08 3.86
N LYS A 83 -17.30 10.16 3.36
CA LYS A 83 -18.71 10.49 3.65
C LYS A 83 -19.71 9.46 3.14
N GLU A 84 -19.31 8.64 2.19
CA GLU A 84 -20.13 7.53 1.70
C GLU A 84 -19.94 6.23 2.51
N THR A 85 -19.06 6.27 3.50
CA THR A 85 -18.69 5.13 4.36
C THR A 85 -19.30 5.27 5.76
N LYS A 86 -19.45 4.16 6.48
CA LYS A 86 -20.03 4.14 7.82
C LYS A 86 -19.00 3.91 8.91
N LEU A 87 -18.09 2.94 8.72
CA LEU A 87 -17.16 2.51 9.78
C LEU A 87 -16.05 3.52 10.07
N PHE A 88 -15.43 4.07 9.04
CA PHE A 88 -14.30 5.00 9.17
C PHE A 88 -14.68 6.42 8.76
N ASN A 89 -15.87 6.85 9.18
CA ASN A 89 -16.38 8.20 8.93
C ASN A 89 -17.13 8.74 10.16
N PRO A 90 -16.76 9.93 10.69
CA PRO A 90 -15.63 10.75 10.25
C PRO A 90 -14.28 10.08 10.51
N GLY A 91 -13.28 10.45 9.70
CA GLY A 91 -11.89 10.11 9.97
C GLY A 91 -11.28 11.01 11.05
N ILE A 92 -10.06 10.72 11.47
CA ILE A 92 -9.32 11.49 12.49
C ILE A 92 -7.98 12.02 11.97
N ALA A 93 -7.59 13.19 12.45
CA ALA A 93 -6.24 13.70 12.32
C ALA A 93 -5.81 14.48 13.57
N ARG A 94 -4.50 14.51 13.83
CA ARG A 94 -3.87 15.42 14.80
C ARG A 94 -3.21 16.60 14.08
N LYS A 95 -3.14 17.75 14.74
CA LYS A 95 -2.44 18.95 14.22
C LYS A 95 -0.99 19.04 14.68
N VAL A 96 -0.69 18.47 15.84
CA VAL A 96 0.63 18.45 16.48
C VAL A 96 0.93 17.05 16.99
N PHE A 97 2.21 16.75 17.24
CA PHE A 97 2.58 15.49 17.88
C PHE A 97 2.03 15.42 19.31
N GLY A 98 1.81 14.20 19.80
CA GLY A 98 1.27 13.98 21.15
C GLY A 98 2.26 14.37 22.26
N LYS A 99 1.74 14.50 23.47
CA LYS A 99 2.53 14.73 24.69
C LYS A 99 2.59 13.43 25.48
N VAL A 100 3.75 13.09 26.02
CA VAL A 100 3.88 11.96 26.94
C VAL A 100 3.04 12.26 28.18
N ASP A 101 2.24 11.29 28.62
CA ASP A 101 1.44 11.40 29.82
C ASP A 101 2.36 11.56 31.05
N PRO A 102 2.24 12.67 31.83
CA PRO A 102 3.07 12.90 33.01
C PRO A 102 2.92 11.82 34.09
N SER A 103 1.78 11.12 34.12
CA SER A 103 1.49 10.04 35.07
C SER A 103 1.86 8.65 34.53
N ASN A 104 2.07 8.51 33.22
CA ASN A 104 2.44 7.26 32.59
C ASN A 104 3.34 7.49 31.36
N PRO A 105 4.69 7.39 31.49
CA PRO A 105 5.60 7.69 30.40
C PRO A 105 5.50 6.76 29.17
N LYS A 106 4.70 5.68 29.25
CA LYS A 106 4.41 4.77 28.13
C LYS A 106 3.18 5.20 27.30
N THR A 107 2.44 6.19 27.75
CA THR A 107 1.23 6.68 27.08
C THR A 107 1.49 8.01 26.39
N LEU A 108 0.99 8.13 25.16
CA LEU A 108 1.00 9.38 24.40
C LEU A 108 -0.41 9.96 24.37
N ILE A 109 -0.58 11.15 24.95
CA ILE A 109 -1.83 11.92 24.87
C ILE A 109 -1.84 12.65 23.53
N VAL A 110 -2.84 12.35 22.70
CA VAL A 110 -2.98 12.93 21.36
C VAL A 110 -4.35 13.57 21.22
N GLU A 111 -4.39 14.87 20.92
CA GLU A 111 -5.62 15.57 20.56
C GLU A 111 -5.92 15.36 19.07
N THR A 112 -7.13 14.91 18.77
CA THR A 112 -7.59 14.63 17.40
C THR A 112 -8.79 15.50 17.04
N HIS A 113 -8.97 15.74 15.75
CA HIS A 113 -10.17 16.35 15.19
C HIS A 113 -10.65 15.52 14.01
N ASN A 114 -11.95 15.63 13.73
CA ASN A 114 -12.58 14.93 12.64
C ASN A 114 -12.13 15.49 11.29
N ILE A 115 -11.95 14.61 10.32
CA ILE A 115 -11.68 14.96 8.92
C ILE A 115 -12.56 14.14 7.99
N ASP A 116 -12.93 14.75 6.87
CA ASP A 116 -13.33 14.01 5.68
C ASP A 116 -12.07 13.72 4.87
N TYR A 117 -12.04 12.57 4.20
CA TYR A 117 -10.94 12.19 3.35
C TYR A 117 -11.44 11.39 2.16
N LYS A 118 -10.58 11.26 1.16
CA LYS A 118 -10.85 10.41 0.00
C LYS A 118 -9.71 9.42 -0.14
N ARG A 119 -10.06 8.15 -0.27
CA ARG A 119 -9.08 7.07 -0.47
C ARG A 119 -9.17 6.52 -1.88
N LYS A 120 -8.01 6.38 -2.52
CA LYS A 120 -7.90 5.73 -3.83
C LYS A 120 -7.75 4.22 -3.67
N ILE A 121 -8.46 3.50 -4.52
CA ILE A 121 -8.38 2.06 -4.65
C ILE A 121 -7.77 1.74 -6.01
N GLY A 122 -6.73 0.90 -6.03
CA GLY A 122 -6.17 0.33 -7.25
C GLY A 122 -6.51 -1.14 -7.33
N VAL A 123 -6.95 -1.61 -8.50
CA VAL A 123 -7.35 -3.00 -8.71
C VAL A 123 -6.59 -3.55 -9.90
N TYR A 124 -5.72 -4.53 -9.68
CA TYR A 124 -5.13 -5.31 -10.75
C TYR A 124 -6.04 -6.50 -11.08
N ILE A 125 -6.33 -6.67 -12.37
CA ILE A 125 -7.13 -7.76 -12.92
C ILE A 125 -6.25 -8.55 -13.89
N PRO A 126 -6.09 -9.87 -13.72
CA PRO A 126 -5.21 -10.66 -14.58
C PRO A 126 -5.76 -10.78 -16.01
N ALA A 127 -4.87 -10.88 -17.00
CA ALA A 127 -5.22 -10.83 -18.44
C ALA A 127 -6.30 -11.84 -18.87
N GLY A 128 -6.33 -13.00 -18.23
CA GLY A 128 -7.26 -14.10 -18.54
C GLY A 128 -8.55 -14.11 -17.72
N TYR A 129 -8.79 -13.09 -16.88
CA TYR A 129 -10.00 -13.02 -16.08
C TYR A 129 -11.25 -12.94 -16.97
N LYS A 130 -12.23 -13.79 -16.67
CA LYS A 130 -13.53 -13.81 -17.35
C LYS A 130 -14.57 -13.18 -16.42
N GLU A 131 -15.23 -12.13 -16.89
CA GLU A 131 -16.29 -11.45 -16.15
C GLU A 131 -17.34 -12.46 -15.64
N GLY A 132 -17.71 -12.35 -14.37
CA GLY A 132 -18.63 -13.25 -13.69
C GLY A 132 -18.04 -14.55 -13.13
N THR A 133 -16.78 -14.90 -13.45
CA THR A 133 -16.09 -16.02 -12.80
C THR A 133 -15.53 -15.61 -11.45
N GLU A 134 -15.61 -16.47 -10.45
CA GLU A 134 -15.05 -16.18 -9.13
C GLU A 134 -13.51 -16.16 -9.19
N ALA A 135 -12.92 -15.10 -8.68
CA ALA A 135 -11.48 -14.95 -8.59
C ALA A 135 -11.00 -14.94 -7.12
N PRO A 136 -9.92 -15.68 -6.81
CA PRO A 136 -9.16 -15.43 -5.58
C PRO A 136 -8.59 -14.02 -5.60
N PHE A 137 -8.40 -13.42 -4.42
CA PHE A 137 -7.90 -12.05 -4.34
C PHE A 137 -7.00 -11.78 -3.14
N MET A 138 -6.21 -10.71 -3.27
CA MET A 138 -5.35 -10.20 -2.21
C MET A 138 -5.63 -8.72 -1.96
N VAL A 139 -5.84 -8.35 -0.71
CA VAL A 139 -5.91 -6.96 -0.25
C VAL A 139 -4.51 -6.48 0.15
N VAL A 140 -4.07 -5.35 -0.39
CA VAL A 140 -2.76 -4.75 -0.10
C VAL A 140 -2.93 -3.34 0.46
N HIS A 141 -2.47 -3.13 1.68
CA HIS A 141 -2.56 -1.85 2.38
C HIS A 141 -1.60 -0.79 1.79
N ASP A 142 -1.82 0.49 2.14
CA ASP A 142 -1.03 1.64 1.66
C ASP A 142 -0.99 1.79 0.13
N GLY A 143 -2.16 1.64 -0.49
CA GLY A 143 -2.40 1.82 -1.92
C GLY A 143 -2.51 3.27 -2.40
N PRO A 144 -2.91 3.48 -3.66
CA PRO A 144 -3.32 2.48 -4.65
C PRO A 144 -2.16 1.93 -5.50
N GLY A 145 -0.94 2.45 -5.30
CA GLY A 145 0.21 2.23 -6.18
C GLY A 145 0.65 0.77 -6.29
N HIS A 146 0.37 -0.07 -5.28
CA HIS A 146 0.74 -1.47 -5.29
C HIS A 146 0.05 -2.27 -6.41
N ALA A 147 -1.15 -1.88 -6.84
CA ALA A 147 -1.82 -2.57 -7.95
C ALA A 147 -1.00 -2.52 -9.25
N ASN A 148 -0.42 -1.36 -9.57
CA ASN A 148 0.51 -1.24 -10.70
C ASN A 148 1.92 -1.75 -10.35
N GLY A 149 2.37 -1.55 -9.10
CA GLY A 149 3.69 -1.97 -8.64
C GLY A 149 3.92 -3.49 -8.66
N PHE A 150 2.85 -4.28 -8.44
CA PHE A 150 2.89 -5.74 -8.50
C PHE A 150 2.53 -6.32 -9.85
N LYS A 151 2.02 -5.51 -10.79
CA LYS A 151 1.50 -5.99 -12.08
C LYS A 151 2.45 -6.96 -12.78
N THR A 152 3.70 -6.56 -13.04
CA THR A 152 4.70 -7.40 -13.73
C THR A 152 4.99 -8.69 -12.98
N ILE A 153 5.03 -8.64 -11.64
CA ILE A 153 5.28 -9.82 -10.80
C ILE A 153 4.11 -10.80 -10.94
N LEU A 154 2.89 -10.31 -10.82
CA LEU A 154 1.68 -11.13 -10.93
C LEU A 154 1.52 -11.72 -12.34
N ASP A 155 1.69 -10.91 -13.39
CA ASP A 155 1.65 -11.37 -14.78
C ASP A 155 2.62 -12.54 -15.00
N ASN A 156 3.88 -12.38 -14.55
CA ASN A 156 4.91 -13.40 -14.68
C ASN A 156 4.59 -14.66 -13.87
N LEU A 157 4.17 -14.54 -12.61
CA LEU A 157 3.87 -15.68 -11.75
C LEU A 157 2.65 -16.47 -12.24
N ILE A 158 1.63 -15.78 -12.76
CA ILE A 158 0.42 -16.40 -13.35
C ILE A 158 0.78 -17.13 -14.65
N ALA A 159 1.55 -16.50 -15.53
CA ALA A 159 1.99 -17.13 -16.78
C ALA A 159 2.84 -18.38 -16.53
N GLN A 160 3.66 -18.37 -15.47
CA GLN A 160 4.44 -19.52 -15.00
C GLN A 160 3.61 -20.55 -14.22
N LYS A 161 2.32 -20.31 -13.97
CA LYS A 161 1.42 -21.16 -13.18
C LYS A 161 1.90 -21.41 -11.74
N ARG A 162 2.68 -20.47 -11.19
CA ARG A 162 3.14 -20.54 -9.79
C ARG A 162 2.07 -20.09 -8.81
N ILE A 163 1.15 -19.25 -9.26
CA ILE A 163 -0.05 -18.82 -8.54
C ILE A 163 -1.25 -18.90 -9.49
N PRO A 164 -2.49 -19.07 -8.98
CA PRO A 164 -3.69 -18.92 -9.80
C PRO A 164 -3.85 -17.46 -10.27
N PRO A 165 -4.69 -17.18 -11.29
CA PRO A 165 -5.04 -15.82 -11.65
C PRO A 165 -5.76 -15.11 -10.48
N ILE A 166 -5.03 -14.28 -9.74
CA ILE A 166 -5.55 -13.52 -8.60
C ILE A 166 -5.85 -12.07 -8.97
N VAL A 167 -6.89 -11.50 -8.36
CA VAL A 167 -7.14 -10.05 -8.33
C VAL A 167 -6.37 -9.43 -7.18
N LEU A 168 -5.71 -8.29 -7.37
CA LEU A 168 -5.05 -7.56 -6.28
C LEU A 168 -5.74 -6.21 -6.07
N ILE A 169 -6.15 -5.94 -4.83
CA ILE A 169 -6.90 -4.76 -4.42
C ILE A 169 -6.00 -3.94 -3.48
N SER A 170 -5.46 -2.85 -3.98
CA SER A 170 -4.58 -1.95 -3.25
C SER A 170 -5.35 -0.75 -2.70
N ILE A 171 -5.34 -0.59 -1.37
CA ILE A 171 -6.24 0.34 -0.66
C ILE A 171 -5.41 1.44 0.00
N GLN A 172 -5.63 2.69 -0.40
CA GLN A 172 -5.04 3.84 0.30
C GLN A 172 -5.63 3.97 1.72
N ASN A 173 -4.79 4.23 2.72
CA ASN A 173 -5.22 4.56 4.08
C ASN A 173 -5.97 5.92 4.12
N GLY A 174 -6.68 6.18 5.21
CA GLY A 174 -7.43 7.42 5.43
C GLY A 174 -6.57 8.68 5.69
N GLY A 175 -5.24 8.54 5.71
CA GLY A 175 -4.30 9.65 5.81
C GLY A 175 -3.55 9.72 7.14
N GLY A 176 -2.41 10.41 7.10
CA GLY A 176 -1.46 10.54 8.20
C GLY A 176 -0.78 9.22 8.58
N ASP A 177 -0.01 9.23 9.66
CA ASP A 177 0.67 8.02 10.15
C ASP A 177 0.74 7.98 11.68
N ALA A 178 0.62 6.77 12.23
CA ALA A 178 0.64 6.48 13.66
C ALA A 178 -0.49 7.13 14.49
N GLN A 179 -0.31 7.22 15.81
CA GLN A 179 -1.36 7.59 16.78
C GLN A 179 -1.93 8.99 16.50
N GLY A 180 -3.27 9.06 16.47
CA GLY A 180 -4.03 10.27 16.20
C GLY A 180 -4.23 10.61 14.72
N HIS A 181 -3.86 9.70 13.83
CA HIS A 181 -4.19 9.76 12.40
C HIS A 181 -5.06 8.58 12.00
N GLU A 182 -5.83 8.76 10.92
CA GLU A 182 -6.77 7.73 10.46
C GLU A 182 -6.06 6.43 10.07
N ARG A 183 -4.87 6.48 9.45
CA ARG A 183 -4.07 5.26 9.19
C ARG A 183 -3.81 4.45 10.46
N GLY A 184 -3.46 5.10 11.57
CA GLY A 184 -3.23 4.42 12.85
C GLY A 184 -4.53 3.84 13.45
N LYS A 185 -5.63 4.58 13.34
CA LYS A 185 -6.97 4.10 13.78
C LYS A 185 -7.44 2.90 12.96
N GLU A 186 -7.19 2.92 11.66
CA GLU A 186 -7.52 1.85 10.73
C GLU A 186 -6.66 0.60 10.96
N TYR A 187 -5.34 0.77 11.09
CA TYR A 187 -4.38 -0.34 10.97
C TYR A 187 -3.90 -0.91 12.30
N ASP A 188 -3.79 -0.06 13.33
CA ASP A 188 -3.15 -0.45 14.60
C ASP A 188 -4.19 -0.75 15.70
N ASN A 189 -5.49 -0.59 15.41
CA ASN A 189 -6.54 -0.92 16.35
C ASN A 189 -6.78 -2.44 16.38
N MET A 190 -6.65 -3.05 17.56
CA MET A 190 -6.73 -4.50 17.75
C MET A 190 -8.19 -4.99 17.80
N ASN A 191 -8.92 -4.85 16.70
CA ASN A 191 -10.29 -5.35 16.53
C ASN A 191 -10.60 -5.72 15.06
N GLY A 192 -11.80 -6.23 14.80
CA GLY A 192 -12.24 -6.66 13.46
C GLY A 192 -12.82 -5.54 12.57
N ASP A 193 -12.78 -4.27 12.98
CA ASP A 193 -13.50 -3.20 12.29
C ASP A 193 -12.95 -2.95 10.88
N TYR A 194 -11.62 -3.01 10.72
CA TYR A 194 -11.00 -2.83 9.40
C TYR A 194 -11.35 -3.97 8.43
N ALA A 195 -11.32 -5.22 8.88
CA ALA A 195 -11.78 -6.35 8.06
C ALA A 195 -13.25 -6.19 7.66
N THR A 196 -14.10 -5.73 8.58
CA THR A 196 -15.52 -5.47 8.31
C THR A 196 -15.70 -4.34 7.30
N TYR A 197 -14.91 -3.27 7.40
CA TYR A 197 -14.89 -2.19 6.41
C TYR A 197 -14.49 -2.69 5.02
N ILE A 198 -13.48 -3.56 4.93
CA ILE A 198 -13.09 -4.18 3.66
C ILE A 198 -14.28 -4.95 3.05
N GLU A 199 -14.88 -5.88 3.79
CA GLU A 199 -15.96 -6.73 3.27
C GLU A 199 -17.23 -5.95 2.92
N ASP A 200 -17.66 -5.05 3.80
CA ASP A 200 -18.98 -4.42 3.69
C ASP A 200 -18.96 -3.20 2.78
N GLU A 201 -17.83 -2.51 2.70
CA GLU A 201 -17.76 -1.18 2.08
C GLU A 201 -16.79 -1.09 0.90
N VAL A 202 -15.71 -1.88 0.87
CA VAL A 202 -14.71 -1.84 -0.20
C VAL A 202 -14.98 -2.89 -1.27
N LEU A 203 -15.05 -4.18 -0.91
CA LEU A 203 -15.18 -5.27 -1.89
C LEU A 203 -16.40 -5.12 -2.81
N PRO A 204 -17.61 -4.75 -2.32
CA PRO A 204 -18.77 -4.57 -3.19
C PRO A 204 -18.58 -3.45 -4.23
N ARG A 205 -17.82 -2.40 -3.87
CA ARG A 205 -17.48 -1.31 -4.79
C ARG A 205 -16.46 -1.74 -5.83
N VAL A 206 -15.49 -2.58 -5.44
CA VAL A 206 -14.53 -3.20 -6.36
C VAL A 206 -15.25 -4.09 -7.36
N GLU A 207 -16.10 -5.01 -6.89
CA GLU A 207 -16.87 -5.91 -7.76
C GLU A 207 -17.71 -5.13 -8.78
N LYS A 208 -18.45 -4.11 -8.32
CA LYS A 208 -19.29 -3.27 -9.18
C LYS A 208 -18.49 -2.44 -10.17
N THR A 209 -17.46 -1.73 -9.71
CA THR A 209 -16.72 -0.76 -10.55
C THR A 209 -15.84 -1.48 -11.57
N CYS A 210 -15.16 -2.54 -11.12
CA CYS A 210 -14.16 -3.25 -11.91
C CYS A 210 -14.71 -4.50 -12.61
N LYS A 211 -16.00 -4.79 -12.42
CA LYS A 211 -16.71 -5.94 -13.01
C LYS A 211 -16.03 -7.28 -12.71
N VAL A 212 -15.54 -7.40 -11.48
CA VAL A 212 -14.95 -8.64 -10.96
C VAL A 212 -15.94 -9.34 -10.03
N LYS A 213 -15.85 -10.66 -9.91
CA LYS A 213 -16.55 -11.44 -8.90
C LYS A 213 -15.48 -12.04 -7.99
N LEU A 214 -15.49 -11.65 -6.73
CA LEU A 214 -14.49 -12.05 -5.74
C LEU A 214 -15.00 -13.26 -4.96
N THR A 215 -14.12 -14.22 -4.72
CA THR A 215 -14.49 -15.44 -3.97
C THR A 215 -15.00 -15.12 -2.57
N LYS A 216 -15.93 -15.95 -2.07
CA LYS A 216 -16.35 -15.97 -0.65
C LYS A 216 -15.62 -17.05 0.17
N ASP A 217 -14.82 -17.88 -0.49
CA ASP A 217 -13.99 -18.89 0.16
C ASP A 217 -12.75 -18.25 0.82
N PRO A 218 -12.57 -18.35 2.15
CA PRO A 218 -11.41 -17.79 2.85
C PRO A 218 -10.07 -18.33 2.33
N ASP A 219 -10.01 -19.59 1.87
CA ASP A 219 -8.78 -20.18 1.33
C ASP A 219 -8.32 -19.52 0.02
N GLY A 220 -9.21 -18.76 -0.63
CA GLY A 220 -8.91 -17.97 -1.83
C GLY A 220 -8.62 -16.49 -1.55
N ARG A 221 -8.42 -16.11 -0.29
CA ARG A 221 -8.28 -14.71 0.13
C ARG A 221 -6.95 -14.49 0.84
N ALA A 222 -6.39 -13.29 0.70
CA ALA A 222 -5.18 -12.89 1.39
C ALA A 222 -5.20 -11.40 1.77
N ALA A 223 -4.54 -11.06 2.86
CA ALA A 223 -4.24 -9.69 3.25
C ALA A 223 -2.72 -9.50 3.34
N MET A 224 -2.21 -8.35 2.90
CA MET A 224 -0.78 -8.05 2.86
C MET A 224 -0.53 -6.57 3.16
N GLY A 225 0.57 -6.30 3.86
CA GLY A 225 1.08 -4.94 4.03
C GLY A 225 2.49 -4.92 4.62
N CYS A 226 3.04 -3.72 4.77
CA CYS A 226 4.35 -3.48 5.38
C CYS A 226 4.18 -2.57 6.61
N SER A 227 5.02 -2.75 7.63
CA SER A 227 4.93 -2.00 8.90
C SER A 227 3.51 -2.12 9.51
N SER A 228 2.81 -1.03 9.82
CA SER A 228 1.42 -1.08 10.32
C SER A 228 0.46 -1.75 9.34
N GLY A 229 0.70 -1.70 8.03
CA GLY A 229 -0.10 -2.46 7.07
C GLY A 229 0.08 -3.98 7.26
N GLY A 230 1.27 -4.43 7.69
CA GLY A 230 1.50 -5.82 8.07
C GLY A 230 0.78 -6.18 9.36
N SER A 231 0.79 -5.29 10.35
CA SER A 231 -0.03 -5.42 11.56
C SER A 231 -1.52 -5.53 11.22
N CYS A 232 -2.03 -4.64 10.35
CA CYS A 232 -3.41 -4.64 9.89
C CYS A 232 -3.80 -5.96 9.23
N ALA A 233 -2.97 -6.47 8.31
CA ALA A 233 -3.19 -7.76 7.65
C ALA A 233 -3.29 -8.91 8.68
N LEU A 234 -2.42 -8.93 9.68
CA LEU A 234 -2.49 -9.91 10.77
C LEU A 234 -3.73 -9.74 11.63
N ILE A 235 -4.08 -8.50 12.01
CA ILE A 235 -5.26 -8.18 12.84
C ILE A 235 -6.55 -8.60 12.12
N MET A 236 -6.65 -8.35 10.81
CA MET A 236 -7.77 -8.80 9.99
C MET A 236 -7.96 -10.31 10.10
N ALA A 237 -6.93 -11.10 9.82
CA ALA A 237 -6.99 -12.56 9.90
C ALA A 237 -7.20 -13.07 11.35
N TRP A 238 -6.66 -12.36 12.35
CA TRP A 238 -6.80 -12.74 13.75
C TRP A 238 -8.23 -12.58 14.27
N PHE A 239 -8.91 -11.48 13.94
CA PHE A 239 -10.28 -11.22 14.40
C PHE A 239 -11.36 -11.77 13.46
N ARG A 240 -11.02 -12.06 12.20
CA ARG A 240 -11.93 -12.60 11.18
C ARG A 240 -11.27 -13.75 10.43
N ASN A 241 -10.95 -14.81 11.17
CA ASN A 241 -10.41 -16.07 10.61
C ASN A 241 -11.40 -16.80 9.68
N ASP A 242 -12.66 -16.35 9.63
CA ASP A 242 -13.67 -16.78 8.68
C ASP A 242 -13.52 -16.10 7.30
N LEU A 243 -12.67 -15.06 7.19
CA LEU A 243 -12.54 -14.24 5.98
C LEU A 243 -11.15 -14.29 5.31
N TYR A 244 -10.07 -14.47 6.07
CA TYR A 244 -8.68 -14.39 5.60
C TYR A 244 -7.76 -15.39 6.32
#